data_AF-A0A920NS69-F1
#
_entry.id   AF-A0A920NS69-F1
#
_cell.length_a   1.000
_cell.length_b   1.000
_cell.length_c   1.000
_cell.angle_alpha   90.00
_cell.angle_beta   90.00
_cell.angle_gamma   90.00
#
_symmetry.space_group_name_H-M   'P 1'
#
loop_
_entity.id
_entity.type
_entity.pdbx_description
1 polymer ?
#
loop_
_entity_poly.entity_id
_entity_poly.type
_entity_poly.pdbx_seq_one_letter_code
_entity_poly.pdbx_strand_id
1 'polypeptide(L)'
;MGLHGSIGENGTIQGFLESLGVKYTGSDPLSSAICMDKNISKIIARDSKVNTPNWEIVTRGQTLNQDNSEFPLVIKPNDQGSTVGLTIVHDESELGPALNLAYNYSSSVMVEQFMRVGN
;
A
#
# COMPACT_ATOMS: atom_id res chain seq x y z
N MET A 1 10.57 -19.21 1.74
CA MET A 1 10.03 -18.96 0.39
C MET A 1 10.74 -17.74 -0.18
N GLY A 2 10.88 -17.66 -1.50
CA GLY A 2 11.48 -16.52 -2.21
C GLY A 2 10.55 -15.97 -3.29
N LEU A 3 9.24 -16.01 -3.05
CA LEU A 3 8.22 -15.52 -3.97
C LEU A 3 7.90 -14.06 -3.62
N HIS A 4 8.00 -13.18 -4.62
CA HIS A 4 7.82 -11.74 -4.46
C HIS A 4 6.44 -11.31 -4.98
N GLY A 5 5.76 -10.44 -4.24
CA GLY A 5 4.46 -9.86 -4.59
C GLY A 5 3.27 -10.83 -4.62
N SER A 6 2.07 -10.25 -4.59
CA SER A 6 0.79 -10.96 -4.77
C SER A 6 0.68 -12.20 -3.86
N ILE A 7 0.33 -13.35 -4.43
CA ILE A 7 0.15 -14.63 -3.72
C ILE A 7 1.36 -15.08 -2.89
N GLY A 8 2.56 -14.59 -3.20
CA GLY A 8 3.79 -14.93 -2.50
C GLY A 8 3.95 -14.22 -1.16
N GLU A 9 3.39 -13.01 -1.04
CA GLU A 9 3.62 -12.11 0.11
C GLU A 9 2.33 -11.72 0.85
N ASN A 10 1.16 -11.97 0.26
CA ASN A 10 -0.15 -11.58 0.82
C ASN A 10 -0.78 -12.62 1.77
N GLY A 11 -0.07 -13.71 2.08
CA GLY A 11 -0.54 -14.75 3.00
C GLY A 11 -1.26 -15.93 2.34
N THR A 12 -1.54 -15.86 1.03
CA THR A 12 -2.27 -16.93 0.32
C THR A 12 -1.48 -18.24 0.28
N ILE A 13 -0.22 -18.20 -0.18
CA ILE A 13 0.60 -19.41 -0.25
C ILE A 13 0.97 -19.92 1.13
N GLN A 14 1.17 -19.02 2.10
CA GLN A 14 1.42 -19.34 3.49
C GLN A 14 0.25 -20.14 4.06
N GLY A 15 -0.98 -19.64 3.91
CA GLY A 15 -2.18 -20.30 4.42
C GLY A 15 -2.42 -21.67 3.77
N PHE A 16 -2.12 -21.79 2.47
CA PHE A 16 -2.15 -23.07 1.79
C PHE A 16 -1.13 -24.07 2.38
N LEU A 17 0.12 -23.65 2.58
CA LEU A 17 1.16 -24.50 3.17
C LEU A 17 0.83 -24.91 4.61
N GLU A 18 0.28 -23.99 5.42
CA GLU A 18 -0.19 -24.29 6.77
C GLU A 18 -1.33 -25.31 6.77
N SER A 19 -2.29 -25.18 5.85
CA SER A 19 -3.41 -26.14 5.72
C SER A 19 -2.94 -27.56 5.40
N LEU A 20 -1.77 -27.70 4.77
CA LEU A 20 -1.13 -28.97 4.45
C LEU A 20 -0.16 -29.45 5.54
N GLY A 21 0.05 -28.68 6.62
CA GLY A 21 1.04 -28.98 7.64
C GLY A 21 2.49 -28.92 7.14
N VAL A 22 2.73 -28.23 6.02
CA VAL A 22 4.05 -28.12 5.39
C VAL A 22 4.80 -26.96 6.05
N LYS A 23 5.99 -27.26 6.59
CA LYS A 23 6.88 -26.22 7.11
C LYS A 23 7.46 -25.40 5.96
N TYR A 24 7.58 -24.09 6.16
CA TYR A 24 8.16 -23.17 5.20
C TYR A 24 8.94 -22.05 5.90
N THR A 25 9.74 -21.30 5.14
CA THR A 25 10.47 -20.13 5.63
C THR A 25 9.76 -18.84 5.23
N GLY A 26 9.73 -17.84 6.13
CA GLY A 26 9.07 -16.55 5.94
C GLY A 26 8.02 -16.26 7.01
N SER A 27 7.22 -15.21 6.80
CA SER A 27 6.14 -14.80 7.69
C SER A 27 4.95 -15.75 7.66
N ASP A 28 4.18 -15.79 8.75
CA ASP A 28 2.86 -16.45 8.79
C ASP A 28 1.83 -15.75 7.87
N PRO A 29 0.67 -16.37 7.58
CA PRO A 29 -0.32 -15.79 6.67
C PRO A 29 -0.84 -14.42 7.12
N LEU A 30 -1.07 -14.23 8.42
CA LEU A 30 -1.63 -13.01 8.98
C LEU A 30 -0.63 -11.86 8.87
N SER A 31 0.60 -12.10 9.29
CA SER A 31 1.72 -11.16 9.19
C SER A 31 1.96 -10.76 7.73
N SER A 32 1.92 -11.73 6.81
CA SER A 32 2.01 -11.47 5.37
C SER A 32 0.86 -10.57 4.86
N ALA A 33 -0.38 -10.88 5.19
CA ALA A 33 -1.54 -10.08 4.78
C ALA A 33 -1.47 -8.64 5.33
N ILE A 34 -1.12 -8.49 6.62
CA ILE A 34 -0.96 -7.19 7.28
C ILE A 34 0.12 -6.36 6.58
N CYS A 35 1.31 -6.94 6.35
CA CYS A 35 2.45 -6.24 5.77
C CYS A 35 2.24 -5.87 4.30
N MET A 36 1.43 -6.64 3.57
CA MET A 36 1.10 -6.33 2.17
C MET A 36 0.12 -5.17 2.06
N ASP A 37 -0.84 -5.06 2.98
CA ASP A 37 -1.77 -3.94 3.04
C ASP A 37 -1.14 -2.73 3.73
N LYS A 38 -0.78 -1.70 2.95
CA LYS A 38 -0.13 -0.49 3.48
C LYS A 38 -1.01 0.27 4.45
N ASN A 39 -2.32 0.27 4.26
CA ASN A 39 -3.25 0.93 5.17
C ASN A 39 -3.21 0.27 6.55
N ILE A 40 -3.42 -1.04 6.61
CA ILE A 40 -3.42 -1.80 7.86
C ILE A 40 -2.04 -1.75 8.53
N SER A 41 -0.98 -1.95 7.76
CA SER A 41 0.41 -1.81 8.24
C SER A 41 0.65 -0.46 8.93
N LYS A 42 0.18 0.64 8.31
CA LYS A 42 0.39 1.97 8.88
C LYS A 42 -0.50 2.27 10.08
N ILE A 43 -1.71 1.74 10.13
CA ILE A 43 -2.56 1.81 11.33
C ILE A 43 -1.82 1.20 12.52
N ILE A 44 -1.30 -0.02 12.35
CA ILE A 44 -0.53 -0.73 13.39
C ILE A 44 0.75 0.02 13.75
N ALA A 45 1.47 0.53 12.74
CA ALA A 45 2.68 1.33 12.97
C ALA A 45 2.38 2.59 13.80
N ARG A 46 1.33 3.34 13.47
CA ARG A 46 0.92 4.53 14.23
C ARG A 46 0.46 4.20 15.65
N ASP A 47 -0.33 3.15 15.83
CA ASP A 47 -0.74 2.66 17.15
C ASP A 47 0.50 2.29 17.99
N SER A 48 1.52 1.73 17.35
CA SER A 48 2.83 1.43 17.93
C SER A 48 3.77 2.64 18.05
N LYS A 49 3.26 3.88 17.83
CA LYS A 49 4.02 5.14 17.90
C LYS A 49 5.18 5.25 16.90
N VAL A 50 5.12 4.52 15.81
CA VAL A 50 6.04 4.67 14.67
C VAL A 50 5.48 5.76 13.73
N ASN A 51 6.31 6.76 13.46
CA ASN A 51 5.92 7.86 12.58
C ASN A 51 5.70 7.36 11.14
N THR A 52 4.56 7.72 10.58
CA THR A 52 4.22 7.48 9.17
C THR A 52 3.59 8.74 8.57
N PRO A 53 3.86 9.05 7.30
CA PRO A 53 3.27 10.22 6.63
C PRO A 53 1.75 10.10 6.64
N ASN A 54 1.01 11.22 6.67
CA ASN A 54 -0.45 11.15 6.58
C ASN A 54 -0.88 10.54 5.25
N TRP A 55 -1.95 9.75 5.30
CA TRP A 55 -2.49 9.10 4.12
C TRP A 55 -4.02 9.04 4.17
N GLU A 56 -4.59 8.86 2.99
CA GLU A 56 -5.99 8.52 2.74
C GLU A 56 -6.04 7.29 1.83
N ILE A 57 -7.12 6.51 1.95
CA ILE A 57 -7.42 5.40 1.04
C ILE A 57 -8.60 5.79 0.17
N VAL A 58 -8.42 5.65 -1.14
CA VAL A 58 -9.44 5.97 -2.13
C VAL A 58 -9.72 4.74 -2.98
N THR A 59 -10.98 4.31 -2.99
CA THR A 59 -11.45 3.25 -3.89
C THR A 59 -12.05 3.84 -5.17
N ARG A 60 -12.10 3.03 -6.23
CA ARG A 60 -12.59 3.49 -7.54
C ARG A 60 -14.02 4.06 -7.41
N GLY A 61 -14.20 5.31 -7.81
CA GLY A 61 -15.49 6.02 -7.75
C GLY A 61 -15.71 6.82 -6.46
N GLN A 62 -14.79 6.78 -5.50
CA GLN A 62 -14.76 7.72 -4.38
C GLN A 62 -14.02 9.00 -4.77
N THR A 63 -14.50 10.12 -4.28
CA THR A 63 -13.83 11.41 -4.40
C THR A 63 -12.82 11.55 -3.27
N LEU A 64 -11.59 11.90 -3.62
CA LEU A 64 -10.56 12.26 -2.66
C LEU A 64 -11.01 13.50 -1.87
N ASN A 65 -10.80 13.52 -0.57
CA ASN A 65 -11.03 14.74 0.19
C ASN A 65 -9.89 15.74 -0.09
N GLN A 66 -10.08 16.58 -1.13
CA GLN A 66 -9.05 17.51 -1.61
C GLN A 66 -8.67 18.60 -0.60
N ASP A 67 -9.54 18.91 0.36
CA ASP A 67 -9.41 20.09 1.23
C ASP A 67 -8.15 20.11 2.12
N ASN A 68 -7.44 18.97 2.27
CA ASN A 68 -6.26 18.84 3.15
C ASN A 68 -4.99 18.33 2.45
N SER A 69 -4.96 18.33 1.11
CA SER A 69 -3.83 17.75 0.37
C SER A 69 -2.81 18.81 -0.05
N GLU A 70 -1.75 18.98 0.75
CA GLU A 70 -0.56 19.73 0.33
C GLU A 70 0.28 18.90 -0.63
N PHE A 71 0.52 19.42 -1.84
CA PHE A 71 1.39 18.79 -2.83
C PHE A 71 2.88 18.99 -2.46
N PRO A 72 3.78 18.06 -2.85
CA PRO A 72 3.50 16.85 -3.62
C PRO A 72 2.89 15.70 -2.80
N LEU A 73 2.18 14.81 -3.49
CA LEU A 73 1.57 13.59 -2.96
C LEU A 73 2.20 12.36 -3.58
N VAL A 74 2.17 11.23 -2.87
CA VAL A 74 2.54 9.91 -3.38
C VAL A 74 1.27 9.09 -3.57
N ILE A 75 0.95 8.75 -4.81
CA ILE A 75 -0.16 7.88 -5.19
C ILE A 75 0.40 6.48 -5.43
N LYS A 76 -0.13 5.45 -4.77
CA LYS A 76 0.37 4.07 -4.93
C LYS A 76 -0.71 3.03 -4.63
N PRO A 77 -0.67 1.84 -5.27
CA PRO A 77 -1.60 0.77 -4.94
C PRO A 77 -1.38 0.29 -3.50
N ASN A 78 -2.47 0.04 -2.77
CA ASN A 78 -2.43 -0.28 -1.35
C ASN A 78 -1.69 -1.61 -1.07
N ASP A 79 -1.83 -2.58 -1.98
CA ASP A 79 -1.42 -3.98 -1.82
C ASP A 79 -0.39 -4.44 -2.85
N GLN A 80 0.44 -3.53 -3.38
CA GLN A 80 1.52 -3.85 -4.35
C GLN A 80 2.92 -3.45 -3.87
N GLY A 81 3.93 -4.17 -4.36
CA GLY A 81 5.34 -3.88 -4.14
C GLY A 81 6.04 -3.31 -5.37
N SER A 82 7.38 -3.22 -5.32
CA SER A 82 8.24 -2.91 -6.47
C SER A 82 7.93 -1.60 -7.22
N THR A 83 7.35 -0.62 -6.52
CA THR A 83 7.01 0.70 -7.08
C THR A 83 5.99 0.63 -8.24
N VAL A 84 5.33 -0.51 -8.43
CA VAL A 84 4.35 -0.69 -9.50
C VAL A 84 3.14 0.20 -9.22
N GLY A 85 2.72 0.96 -10.24
CA GLY A 85 1.60 1.88 -10.14
C GLY A 85 1.82 3.09 -9.22
N LEU A 86 3.05 3.34 -8.77
CA LEU A 86 3.39 4.49 -7.95
C LEU A 86 3.59 5.74 -8.81
N THR A 87 3.09 6.89 -8.37
CA THR A 87 3.32 8.19 -8.99
C THR A 87 3.49 9.25 -7.90
N ILE A 88 4.46 10.15 -8.08
CA ILE A 88 4.55 11.38 -7.27
C ILE A 88 3.82 12.46 -8.05
N VAL A 89 2.81 13.05 -7.43
CA VAL A 89 1.89 14.04 -8.01
C VAL A 89 2.27 15.41 -7.43
N HIS A 90 2.59 16.36 -8.29
CA HIS A 90 3.05 17.70 -7.91
C HIS A 90 1.93 18.76 -7.91
N ASP A 91 0.82 18.48 -8.58
CA ASP A 91 -0.35 19.34 -8.61
C ASP A 91 -1.63 18.54 -8.90
N GLU A 92 -2.78 19.22 -8.81
CA GLU A 92 -4.09 18.60 -8.96
C GLU A 92 -4.31 17.97 -10.35
N SER A 93 -3.71 18.51 -11.41
CA SER A 93 -3.91 18.02 -12.78
C SER A 93 -3.33 16.62 -12.99
N GLU A 94 -2.31 16.25 -12.20
CA GLU A 94 -1.66 14.95 -12.24
C GLU A 94 -2.41 13.87 -11.42
N LEU A 95 -3.32 14.28 -10.53
CA LEU A 95 -3.98 13.38 -9.58
C LEU A 95 -4.87 12.33 -10.27
N GLY A 96 -5.72 12.76 -11.20
CA GLY A 96 -6.62 11.86 -11.94
C GLY A 96 -5.87 10.78 -12.73
N PRO A 97 -4.88 11.14 -13.57
CA PRO A 97 -4.01 10.18 -14.26
C PRO A 97 -3.29 9.22 -13.30
N ALA A 98 -2.74 9.71 -12.20
CA ALA A 98 -2.02 8.89 -11.22
C ALA A 98 -2.94 7.87 -10.52
N LEU A 99 -4.14 8.29 -10.11
CA LEU A 99 -5.14 7.39 -9.54
C LEU A 99 -5.54 6.29 -10.54
N ASN A 100 -5.79 6.65 -11.80
CA ASN A 100 -6.13 5.69 -12.85
C ASN A 100 -5.00 4.66 -13.07
N LEU A 101 -3.74 5.10 -13.06
CA LEU A 101 -2.59 4.20 -13.14
C LEU A 101 -2.56 3.22 -11.97
N ALA A 102 -2.71 3.71 -10.74
CA ALA A 102 -2.69 2.88 -9.54
C ALA A 102 -3.86 1.87 -9.50
N TYR A 103 -5.04 2.27 -9.99
CA TYR A 103 -6.21 1.39 -10.07
C TYR A 103 -6.09 0.25 -11.08
N ASN A 104 -5.08 0.25 -11.95
CA ASN A 104 -4.79 -0.90 -12.81
C ASN A 104 -4.17 -2.07 -12.03
N TYR A 105 -3.69 -1.82 -10.81
CA TYR A 105 -2.97 -2.80 -9.99
C TYR A 105 -3.65 -3.13 -8.66
N SER A 106 -4.57 -2.27 -8.19
CA SER A 106 -5.32 -2.50 -6.96
C SER A 106 -6.71 -1.86 -7.02
N SER A 107 -7.67 -2.44 -6.28
CA SER A 107 -8.99 -1.82 -6.07
C SER A 107 -8.94 -0.68 -5.05
N SER A 108 -7.86 -0.60 -4.26
CA SER A 108 -7.63 0.38 -3.20
C SER A 108 -6.32 1.11 -3.45
N VAL A 109 -6.38 2.44 -3.50
CA VAL A 109 -5.21 3.29 -3.75
C VAL A 109 -4.94 4.15 -2.53
N MET A 110 -3.67 4.20 -2.13
CA MET A 110 -3.19 5.06 -1.07
C MET A 110 -2.71 6.38 -1.67
N VAL A 111 -3.22 7.47 -1.10
CA VAL A 111 -2.70 8.82 -1.31
C VAL A 111 -1.99 9.25 -0.05
N GLU A 112 -0.70 9.56 -0.15
CA GLU A 112 0.17 9.82 1.00
C GLU A 112 0.88 11.17 0.83
N GLN A 113 1.04 11.93 1.91
CA GLN A 113 1.87 13.13 1.91
C GLN A 113 3.33 12.81 1.56
N PHE A 114 3.91 13.53 0.60
CA PHE A 114 5.31 13.36 0.26
C PHE A 114 6.20 13.92 1.38
N MET A 115 6.98 13.04 2.00
CA MET A 115 7.98 13.45 2.98
C MET A 115 9.28 13.84 2.27
N ARG A 116 9.72 15.08 2.47
CA ARG A 116 11.11 15.46 2.18
C ARG A 116 11.97 15.03 3.36
N VAL A 117 12.95 14.16 3.10
CA VAL A 117 14.08 14.00 4.02
C VAL A 117 14.90 15.29 3.90
N GLY A 118 15.05 16.03 5.00
CA GLY A 118 15.76 17.31 4.99
C GLY A 118 17.24 17.17 4.59
N ASN A 119 17.80 18.26 4.06
CA ASN A 119 19.22 18.45 3.77
C ASN A 119 20.11 18.24 5.00
#